data_AF-A0A6J6MFA8-F1
#
_entry.id   AF-A0A6J6MFA8-F1
#
_cell.length_a   1.000
_cell.length_b   1.000
_cell.length_c   1.000
_cell.angle_alpha   90.00
_cell.angle_beta   90.00
_cell.angle_gamma   90.00
#
_symmetry.space_group_name_H-M   'P 1'
#
loop_
_entity.id
_entity.type
_entity.pdbx_description
1 polymer ?
#
loop_
_entity_poly.entity_id
_entity_poly.type
_entity_poly.pdbx_seq_one_letter_code
_entity_poly.pdbx_strand_id
1 'polypeptide(L)'
;MLTGFENHSGQTHFLQDLQPLGRIEKGIGNSPESKVDGVVTEQILATYMHGPAFARNPELADWVLSRKVGALTKLDAPIFQQLHDERVATVS
;
A
#
# COMPACT_ATOMS: atom_id res chain seq x y z
N MET A 1 5.73 4.40 -5.28
CA MET A 1 5.36 3.01 -5.64
C MET A 1 5.08 2.26 -4.34
N LEU A 2 4.10 1.35 -4.27
CA LEU A 2 3.90 0.53 -3.08
C LEU A 2 4.39 -0.89 -3.35
N THR A 3 5.02 -1.52 -2.37
CA THR A 3 5.46 -2.92 -2.48
C THR A 3 5.02 -3.74 -1.28
N GLY A 4 4.71 -5.00 -1.52
CA GLY A 4 4.24 -5.94 -0.50
C GLY A 4 4.38 -7.36 -1.00
N PHE A 5 3.86 -8.30 -0.22
CA PHE A 5 3.57 -9.64 -0.68
C PHE A 5 2.06 -9.84 -0.66
N GLU A 6 1.53 -10.72 -1.51
CA GLU A 6 0.13 -11.17 -1.48
C GLU A 6 0.11 -12.71 -1.48
N ASN A 7 -0.74 -13.29 -0.63
CA ASN A 7 -0.83 -14.74 -0.39
C ASN A 7 -2.22 -15.04 0.17
N HIS A 8 -3.23 -14.75 -0.65
CA HIS A 8 -4.61 -14.98 -0.32
C HIS A 8 -5.28 -15.72 -1.47
N SER A 9 -6.25 -16.57 -1.13
CA SER A 9 -7.17 -17.16 -2.11
C SER A 9 -8.52 -16.45 -2.14
N GLY A 10 -8.77 -15.56 -1.17
CA GLY A 10 -9.97 -14.73 -1.14
C GLY A 10 -9.93 -13.65 -2.21
N GLN A 11 -11.10 -13.29 -2.72
CA GLN A 11 -11.27 -12.18 -3.66
C GLN A 11 -12.21 -11.16 -3.05
N THR A 12 -11.90 -9.87 -3.21
CA THR A 12 -12.72 -8.77 -2.74
C THR A 12 -13.40 -8.10 -3.93
N HIS A 13 -14.73 -8.11 -3.91
CA HIS A 13 -15.57 -7.39 -4.87
C HIS A 13 -16.43 -6.39 -4.10
N PHE A 14 -16.34 -5.11 -4.46
CA PHE A 14 -17.16 -4.08 -3.86
C PHE A 14 -18.50 -3.96 -4.61
N LEU A 15 -19.59 -3.82 -3.86
CA LEU A 15 -20.92 -3.56 -4.43
C LEU A 15 -21.07 -2.15 -5.00
N GLN A 16 -20.17 -1.25 -4.62
CA GLN A 16 -20.12 0.14 -5.03
C GLN A 16 -18.71 0.46 -5.52
N ASP A 17 -18.59 1.47 -6.37
CA ASP A 17 -17.29 1.97 -6.80
C ASP A 17 -16.60 2.69 -5.63
N LEU A 18 -15.64 2.01 -5.01
CA LEU A 18 -14.81 2.56 -3.96
C LEU A 18 -13.41 2.88 -4.49
N GLN A 19 -12.80 3.92 -3.93
CA GLN A 19 -11.45 4.31 -4.32
C GLN A 19 -10.45 3.22 -3.89
N PRO A 20 -9.70 2.61 -4.82
CA PRO A 20 -8.67 1.64 -4.47
C PRO A 20 -7.47 2.33 -3.81
N LEU A 21 -6.63 1.56 -3.10
CA LEU A 21 -5.36 2.06 -2.60
C LEU A 21 -4.39 2.35 -3.76
N GLY A 22 -4.37 1.47 -4.75
CA GLY A 22 -3.49 1.62 -5.90
C GLY A 22 -3.85 0.72 -7.07
N ARG A 23 -3.23 0.99 -8.21
CA ARG A 23 -3.26 0.10 -9.38
C ARG A 23 -2.18 -0.96 -9.21
N ILE A 24 -2.45 -2.15 -9.76
CA ILE A 24 -1.48 -3.25 -9.78
C ILE A 24 -0.52 -3.05 -10.95
N GLU A 25 0.77 -2.99 -10.65
CA GLU A 25 1.86 -3.11 -11.64
C GLU A 25 2.33 -4.57 -11.76
N LYS A 26 2.40 -5.31 -10.64
CA LYS A 26 2.73 -6.75 -10.58
C LYS A 26 1.98 -7.38 -9.41
N GLY A 27 1.27 -8.48 -9.69
CA GLY A 27 0.43 -9.19 -8.71
C GLY A 27 -1.03 -9.34 -9.16
N ILE A 28 -1.92 -9.62 -8.21
CA ILE A 28 -3.35 -9.89 -8.38
C ILE A 28 -4.17 -8.75 -7.76
N GLY A 29 -3.89 -8.36 -6.52
CA GLY A 29 -4.67 -7.36 -5.79
C GLY A 29 -6.03 -7.91 -5.33
N ASN A 30 -7.08 -7.08 -5.40
CA ASN A 30 -8.40 -7.44 -4.86
C ASN A 30 -9.00 -8.69 -5.52
N SER A 31 -8.84 -8.83 -6.83
CA SER A 31 -9.19 -10.01 -7.63
C SER A 31 -8.38 -10.02 -8.93
N PRO A 32 -8.24 -11.18 -9.62
CA PRO A 32 -7.51 -11.28 -10.89
C PRO A 32 -8.02 -10.32 -11.99
N GLU A 33 -9.28 -9.93 -11.94
CA GLU A 33 -9.94 -9.06 -12.92
C GLU A 33 -9.86 -7.57 -12.53
N SER A 34 -9.70 -7.28 -11.23
CA SER A 34 -9.83 -5.93 -10.68
C SER A 34 -8.74 -4.95 -11.12
N LYS A 35 -7.51 -5.44 -11.33
CA LYS A 35 -6.30 -4.65 -11.63
C LYS A 35 -5.96 -3.57 -10.59
N VAL A 36 -6.53 -3.67 -9.40
CA VAL A 36 -6.34 -2.74 -8.28
C VAL A 36 -6.21 -3.49 -6.98
N ASP A 37 -5.55 -2.89 -6.01
CA ASP A 37 -5.47 -3.43 -4.65
C ASP A 37 -6.12 -2.49 -3.64
N GLY A 38 -6.72 -3.11 -2.62
CA GLY A 38 -7.19 -2.45 -1.44
C GLY A 38 -8.37 -1.52 -1.65
N VAL A 39 -8.65 -0.73 -0.61
CA VAL A 39 -9.65 0.33 -0.61
C VAL A 39 -9.23 1.44 0.35
N VAL A 40 -9.56 2.67 -0.02
CA VAL A 40 -9.39 3.87 0.77
C VAL A 40 -10.73 4.59 0.91
N THR A 41 -11.12 4.86 2.14
CA THR A 41 -12.20 5.79 2.49
C THR A 41 -11.67 6.87 3.42
N GLU A 42 -12.54 7.77 3.89
CA GLU A 42 -12.21 8.78 4.90
C GLU A 42 -11.68 8.21 6.22
N GLN A 43 -11.92 6.95 6.52
CA GLN A 43 -11.50 6.34 7.79
C GLN A 43 -10.85 4.96 7.62
N ILE A 44 -10.96 4.36 6.45
CA ILE A 44 -10.53 2.99 6.21
C ILE A 44 -9.40 3.00 5.18
N LEU A 45 -8.36 2.23 5.48
CA LEU A 45 -7.35 1.77 4.54
C LEU A 45 -7.32 0.25 4.68
N ALA A 46 -7.55 -0.47 3.59
CA ALA A 46 -7.38 -1.92 3.52
C ALA A 46 -6.57 -2.29 2.27
N THR A 47 -5.85 -3.40 2.33
CA THR A 47 -4.88 -3.84 1.31
C THR A 47 -4.60 -5.32 1.49
N TYR A 48 -4.36 -6.07 0.40
CA TYR A 48 -3.86 -7.45 0.50
C TYR A 48 -2.34 -7.52 0.68
N MET A 49 -1.63 -6.42 0.45
CA MET A 49 -0.21 -6.32 0.79
C MET A 49 0.02 -6.68 2.26
N HIS A 50 0.76 -7.76 2.49
CA HIS A 50 1.21 -8.20 3.80
C HIS A 50 2.75 -8.22 3.88
N GLY A 51 3.26 -8.66 5.03
CA GLY A 51 4.59 -8.31 5.53
C GLY A 51 4.52 -7.05 6.39
N PRO A 52 5.66 -6.39 6.70
CA PRO A 52 5.61 -5.12 7.41
C PRO A 52 5.22 -3.99 6.44
N ALA A 53 3.93 -3.93 6.06
CA ALA A 53 3.41 -3.09 4.99
C ALA A 53 3.78 -1.61 5.14
N PHE A 54 3.72 -1.06 6.36
CA PHE A 54 4.14 0.32 6.62
C PHE A 54 5.65 0.51 6.65
N ALA A 55 6.42 -0.41 7.25
CA ALA A 55 7.89 -0.28 7.25
C ALA A 55 8.47 -0.39 5.84
N ARG A 56 7.83 -1.17 4.97
CA ARG A 56 8.20 -1.31 3.55
C ARG A 56 7.75 -0.12 2.70
N ASN A 57 6.76 0.64 3.15
CA ASN A 57 6.22 1.80 2.44
C ASN A 57 6.13 3.00 3.39
N PRO A 58 7.26 3.67 3.70
CA PRO A 58 7.29 4.76 4.67
C PRO A 58 6.32 5.90 4.35
N GLU A 59 6.19 6.27 3.08
CA GLU A 59 5.25 7.30 2.64
C GLU A 59 3.78 6.92 2.90
N LEU A 60 3.43 5.62 2.81
CA LEU A 60 2.09 5.15 3.17
C LEU A 60 1.87 5.26 4.68
N ALA A 61 2.89 4.96 5.48
CA ALA A 61 2.83 5.11 6.93
C ALA A 61 2.60 6.59 7.32
N ASP A 62 3.39 7.50 6.74
CA ASP A 62 3.26 8.95 6.96
C ASP A 62 1.89 9.46 6.51
N TRP A 63 1.39 8.98 5.36
CA TRP A 63 0.05 9.31 4.88
C TRP A 63 -1.04 8.85 5.86
N VAL A 64 -0.96 7.63 6.41
CA VAL A 64 -1.94 7.15 7.42
C VAL A 64 -1.87 7.96 8.71
N LEU A 65 -0.66 8.19 9.23
CA LEU A 65 -0.45 8.89 10.49
C LEU A 65 -0.90 10.36 10.38
N SER A 66 -0.58 11.03 9.29
CA SER A 66 -0.93 12.45 9.09
C SER A 66 -2.44 12.73 9.07
N ARG A 67 -3.26 11.72 8.73
CA ARG A 67 -4.74 11.82 8.81
C ARG A 67 -5.26 11.97 10.24
N LYS A 68 -4.47 11.60 11.25
CA LYS A 68 -4.83 11.72 12.66
C LYS A 68 -4.08 12.82 13.37
N VAL A 69 -2.79 12.98 13.09
CA VAL A 69 -1.93 13.93 13.82
C VAL A 69 -1.60 15.21 13.05
N GLY A 70 -2.04 15.32 11.78
CA GLY A 70 -1.73 16.44 10.92
C GLY A 70 -0.37 16.30 10.22
N ALA A 71 0.18 17.43 9.77
CA ALA A 71 1.45 17.43 9.03
C ALA A 71 2.59 16.84 9.87
N LEU A 72 3.32 15.90 9.26
CA LEU A 72 4.48 15.26 9.87
C LEU A 72 5.77 15.97 9.41
N THR A 73 6.71 16.13 10.34
CA THR A 73 8.06 16.56 10.01
C THR A 73 8.78 15.42 9.30
N LYS A 74 9.35 15.70 8.12
CA LYS A 74 10.15 14.72 7.40
C LYS A 74 11.33 14.26 8.25
N LEU A 75 11.48 12.95 8.41
CA LEU A 75 12.62 12.38 9.11
C LEU A 75 13.87 12.44 8.23
N ASP A 76 14.98 12.89 8.80
CA ASP A 76 16.30 12.80 8.17
C ASP A 76 16.89 11.40 8.42
N ALA A 77 16.32 10.42 7.70
CA ALA A 77 16.66 9.01 7.85
C ALA A 77 16.68 8.35 6.45
N PRO A 78 17.76 8.55 5.66
CA PRO A 78 17.83 8.06 4.28
C PRO A 78 17.73 6.54 4.16
N ILE A 79 18.07 5.81 5.22
CA ILE A 79 18.00 4.34 5.27
C ILE A 79 16.61 3.80 4.94
N PHE A 80 15.52 4.48 5.35
CA PHE A 80 14.16 4.01 5.05
C PHE A 80 13.83 4.13 3.57
N GLN A 81 14.30 5.19 2.92
CA GLN A 81 14.14 5.36 1.48
C GLN A 81 14.98 4.33 0.72
N GLN A 82 16.24 4.12 1.13
CA GLN A 82 17.12 3.12 0.52
C GLN A 82 16.51 1.71 0.58
N LEU A 83 16.02 1.30 1.75
CA LEU A 83 15.36 0.01 1.92
C LEU A 83 14.08 -0.11 1.09
N HIS A 84 13.32 0.98 0.94
CA HIS A 84 12.15 1.02 0.06
C HIS A 84 12.55 0.82 -1.40
N ASP A 85 13.55 1.57 -1.87
CA ASP A 85 14.02 1.54 -3.25
C ASP A 85 14.60 0.17 -3.62
N GLU A 86 15.34 -0.47 -2.71
CA GLU A 86 15.80 -1.86 -2.86
C GLU A 86 14.64 -2.82 -3.09
N ARG A 87 13.53 -2.66 -2.36
CA ARG A 87 12.35 -3.52 -2.52
C ARG A 87 11.66 -3.26 -3.85
N VAL A 88 11.55 -2.02 -4.29
CA VAL A 88 11.01 -1.68 -5.61
C VAL A 88 11.85 -2.33 -6.71
N ALA A 89 13.18 -2.26 -6.61
CA ALA A 89 14.10 -2.85 -7.59
C ALA A 89 14.03 -4.39 -7.69
N THR A 90 13.60 -5.09 -6.63
CA THR A 90 13.44 -6.55 -6.67
C THR A 90 12.16 -7.04 -7.36
N VAL A 91 11.22 -6.13 -7.66
CA VAL A 91 9.91 -6.47 -8.22
C VAL A 91 9.93 -6.41 -9.76
N SER A 92 10.98 -5.89 -10.40
CA SER A 92 11.20 -5.96 -11.85
C SER A 92 11.55 -7.37 -12.30
#